data_AF-A0A7X6W367-F1
#
_entry.id   AF-A0A7X6W367-F1
#
_cell.length_a   1.000
_cell.length_b   1.000
_cell.length_c   1.000
_cell.angle_alpha   90.00
_cell.angle_beta   90.00
_cell.angle_gamma   90.00
#
_symmetry.space_group_name_H-M   'P 1'
#
loop_
_entity.id
_entity.type
_entity.pdbx_description
1 polymer ?
#
loop_
_entity_poly.entity_id
_entity_poly.type
_entity_poly.pdbx_seq_one_letter_code
_entity_poly.pdbx_strand_id
1 'polypeptide(L)'
;MARGWRVPLLSVILAMAAEAAWAGPAHVVKRDANALRFKAVYMREWVHVRKVPADIVVNANFYWRGAPLGILVKEGRLVNGGLKQKPPRTSFVVQQVNGRQRVRILEVYEKGGRLYTSSGPLTNVRTLVQAGPRLVTNGRVAVARSREGFRNDVARRTRHVGLGLTRDGKLLIVAQSDVTLTEFARTFVRLGAQDAMNLDGGSSATLAVNGKVRMGSGRILAGLAINSPK
;
A
#
# COMPACT_ATOMS: atom_id res chain seq x y z
N MET A 1 -34.61 -33.63 -25.86
CA MET A 1 -35.04 -33.32 -24.48
C MET A 1 -34.07 -33.98 -23.51
N ALA A 2 -33.52 -33.21 -22.56
CA ALA A 2 -32.94 -33.60 -21.25
C ALA A 2 -31.98 -32.46 -20.84
N ARG A 3 -32.54 -31.34 -20.37
CA ARG A 3 -32.64 -30.93 -18.96
C ARG A 3 -31.28 -30.80 -18.28
N GLY A 4 -30.92 -29.53 -18.08
CA GLY A 4 -29.68 -29.10 -17.46
C GLY A 4 -29.61 -29.45 -15.98
N TRP A 5 -28.39 -29.71 -15.54
CA TRP A 5 -28.03 -29.81 -14.15
C TRP A 5 -27.67 -28.42 -13.65
N ARG A 6 -28.65 -27.78 -13.00
CA ARG A 6 -28.42 -26.64 -12.12
C ARG A 6 -27.56 -27.13 -10.96
N VAL A 7 -26.32 -26.66 -10.90
CA VAL A 7 -25.50 -26.81 -9.71
C VAL A 7 -26.12 -25.91 -8.62
N PRO A 8 -26.48 -26.44 -7.43
CA PRO A 8 -27.14 -25.66 -6.39
C PRO A 8 -26.22 -24.53 -5.89
N LEU A 9 -26.80 -23.34 -5.68
CA LEU A 9 -26.15 -22.10 -5.21
C LEU A 9 -25.26 -22.28 -3.96
N LEU A 10 -25.50 -23.33 -3.15
CA LEU A 10 -24.73 -23.64 -1.94
C LEU A 10 -23.31 -24.18 -2.22
N SER A 11 -23.06 -24.75 -3.40
CA SER A 11 -21.77 -25.39 -3.73
C SER A 11 -20.67 -24.37 -4.11
N VAL A 12 -21.06 -23.14 -4.45
CA VAL A 12 -20.16 -22.01 -4.72
C VAL A 12 -19.78 -21.27 -3.43
N ILE A 13 -20.54 -21.46 -2.35
CA ILE A 13 -20.26 -20.86 -1.03
C ILE A 13 -18.94 -21.41 -0.42
N LEU A 14 -18.49 -22.60 -0.85
CA LEU A 14 -17.27 -23.23 -0.35
C LEU A 14 -16.00 -22.91 -1.16
N ALA A 15 -16.13 -22.53 -2.44
CA ALA A 15 -14.96 -22.27 -3.32
C ALA A 15 -14.47 -20.81 -3.29
N MET A 16 -15.26 -19.90 -2.71
CA MET A 16 -14.88 -18.50 -2.49
C MET A 16 -14.79 -18.18 -1.00
N ALA A 17 -14.16 -19.09 -0.26
CA ALA A 17 -13.24 -18.73 0.81
C ALA A 17 -12.18 -17.78 0.21
N ALA A 18 -12.59 -16.53 0.01
CA ALA A 18 -11.77 -15.42 -0.40
C ALA A 18 -10.51 -15.44 0.48
N GLU A 19 -9.34 -15.47 -0.15
CA GLU A 19 -8.01 -15.44 0.48
C GLU A 19 -7.94 -14.33 1.56
N ALA A 20 -8.34 -14.69 2.76
CA ALA A 20 -8.22 -13.95 3.99
C ALA A 20 -7.96 -15.00 5.07
N ALA A 21 -6.83 -15.70 4.93
CA ALA A 21 -6.30 -16.51 6.00
C ALA A 21 -5.90 -15.57 7.14
N TRP A 22 -6.74 -15.49 8.17
CA TRP A 22 -6.40 -14.88 9.45
C TRP A 22 -5.65 -15.91 10.30
N ALA A 23 -4.40 -15.63 10.61
CA ALA A 23 -3.60 -16.39 11.58
C ALA A 23 -2.71 -15.41 12.39
N GLY A 24 -3.09 -15.09 13.64
CA GLY A 24 -2.34 -14.19 14.55
C GLY A 24 -2.45 -12.68 14.26
N PRO A 25 -1.89 -11.75 15.09
CA PRO A 25 -2.25 -10.31 15.20
C PRO A 25 -1.81 -9.41 14.03
N ALA A 26 -1.84 -9.94 12.80
CA ALA A 26 -1.66 -9.20 11.56
C ALA A 26 -2.92 -9.31 10.70
N HIS A 27 -3.45 -8.17 10.25
CA HIS A 27 -4.52 -8.13 9.25
C HIS A 27 -3.88 -8.17 7.87
N VAL A 28 -4.23 -9.18 7.08
CA VAL A 28 -3.67 -9.38 5.74
C VAL A 28 -4.77 -9.33 4.70
N VAL A 29 -4.54 -8.57 3.64
CA VAL A 29 -5.30 -8.65 2.39
C VAL A 29 -4.34 -9.04 1.28
N LYS A 30 -4.69 -10.09 0.52
CA LYS A 30 -3.94 -10.54 -0.66
C LYS A 30 -4.86 -10.55 -1.88
N ARG A 31 -4.52 -9.81 -2.94
CA ARG A 31 -5.35 -9.68 -4.16
C ARG A 31 -4.47 -9.46 -5.39
N ASP A 32 -4.96 -9.78 -6.58
CA ASP A 32 -4.24 -9.44 -7.83
C ASP A 32 -4.11 -7.92 -7.97
N ALA A 33 -2.88 -7.42 -7.97
CA ALA A 33 -2.64 -5.98 -7.99
C ALA A 33 -3.14 -5.32 -9.28
N ASN A 34 -3.11 -6.02 -10.42
CA ASN A 34 -3.50 -5.44 -11.71
C ASN A 34 -5.01 -5.47 -11.95
N ALA A 35 -5.76 -6.26 -11.18
CA ALA A 35 -7.22 -6.26 -11.20
C ALA A 35 -7.83 -5.08 -10.40
N LEU A 36 -7.09 -4.55 -9.42
CA LEU A 36 -7.57 -3.50 -8.52
C LEU A 36 -7.49 -2.11 -9.16
N ARG A 37 -8.37 -1.21 -8.70
CA ARG A 37 -8.30 0.23 -8.98
C ARG A 37 -7.78 0.98 -7.78
N PHE A 38 -6.86 1.92 -8.01
CA PHE A 38 -6.16 2.65 -6.96
C PHE A 38 -6.36 4.15 -7.08
N LYS A 39 -6.69 4.79 -5.96
CA LYS A 39 -6.75 6.25 -5.86
C LYS A 39 -6.01 6.71 -4.63
N ALA A 40 -5.02 7.58 -4.82
CA ALA A 40 -4.50 8.36 -3.72
C ALA A 40 -5.61 9.24 -3.14
N VAL A 41 -5.83 9.13 -1.84
CA VAL A 41 -6.74 9.96 -1.07
C VAL A 41 -5.89 10.96 -0.30
N TYR A 42 -6.25 12.23 -0.38
CA TYR A 42 -5.64 13.29 0.43
C TYR A 42 -6.75 14.24 0.85
N MET A 43 -6.89 14.38 2.15
CA MET A 43 -7.89 15.17 2.84
C MET A 43 -7.19 16.29 3.58
N ARG A 44 -7.77 17.50 3.54
CA ARG A 44 -7.29 18.66 4.30
C ARG A 44 -7.63 18.55 5.80
N GLU A 45 -8.50 17.60 6.15
CA GLU A 45 -8.95 17.32 7.50
C GLU A 45 -9.06 15.80 7.71
N TRP A 46 -9.17 15.37 8.97
CA TRP A 46 -9.34 13.95 9.29
C TRP A 46 -10.71 13.47 8.83
N VAL A 47 -10.73 12.53 7.88
CA VAL A 47 -11.95 11.89 7.41
C VAL A 47 -12.04 10.48 7.93
N HIS A 48 -13.21 10.09 8.44
CA HIS A 48 -13.45 8.71 8.81
C HIS A 48 -13.51 7.84 7.56
N VAL A 49 -12.76 6.73 7.53
CA VAL A 49 -12.69 5.76 6.42
C VAL A 49 -14.05 5.29 5.89
N ARG A 50 -15.11 5.29 6.71
CA ARG A 50 -16.48 4.93 6.26
C ARG A 50 -17.06 5.91 5.24
N LYS A 51 -16.55 7.15 5.21
CA LYS A 51 -16.94 8.17 4.23
C LYS A 51 -16.13 8.09 2.93
N VAL A 52 -15.10 7.25 2.88
CA VAL A 52 -14.29 7.04 1.67
C VAL A 52 -14.92 5.88 0.89
N PRO A 53 -15.42 6.09 -0.34
CA PRO A 53 -16.08 5.04 -1.11
C PRO A 53 -15.05 4.07 -1.69
N ALA A 54 -14.60 3.14 -0.85
CA ALA A 54 -13.63 2.13 -1.22
C ALA A 54 -13.83 0.81 -0.47
N ASP A 55 -13.52 -0.30 -1.15
CA ASP A 55 -13.48 -1.63 -0.52
C ASP A 55 -12.38 -1.69 0.54
N ILE A 56 -11.21 -1.13 0.26
CA ILE A 56 -10.09 -1.08 1.19
C ILE A 56 -9.56 0.35 1.28
N VAL A 57 -9.29 0.78 2.51
CA VAL A 57 -8.64 2.04 2.81
C VAL A 57 -7.47 1.77 3.74
N VAL A 58 -6.28 2.21 3.33
CA VAL A 58 -5.06 2.16 4.15
C VAL A 58 -4.42 3.54 4.15
N ASN A 59 -3.92 4.02 5.29
CA ASN A 59 -3.16 5.27 5.32
C ASN A 59 -1.84 5.11 4.54
N ALA A 60 -1.22 6.21 4.11
CA ALA A 60 -0.06 6.13 3.20
C ALA A 60 1.10 7.03 3.63
N ASN A 61 1.26 8.20 2.99
CA ASN A 61 2.38 9.12 3.24
C ASN A 61 2.46 9.54 4.72
N PHE A 62 3.66 9.94 5.15
CA PHE A 62 3.84 10.68 6.39
C PHE A 62 3.39 12.14 6.21
N TYR A 63 2.93 12.77 7.30
CA TYR A 63 2.39 14.13 7.28
C TYR A 63 3.07 15.04 8.30
N TRP A 64 3.19 16.32 7.93
CA TRP A 64 3.58 17.38 8.85
C TRP A 64 2.77 18.63 8.55
N ARG A 65 2.13 19.20 9.59
CA ARG A 65 1.30 20.42 9.49
C ARG A 65 0.29 20.37 8.33
N GLY A 66 -0.37 19.22 8.17
CA GLY A 66 -1.40 19.01 7.15
C GLY A 66 -0.89 18.72 5.74
N ALA A 67 0.41 18.71 5.49
CA ALA A 67 0.98 18.44 4.16
C ALA A 67 1.72 17.09 4.10
N PRO A 68 1.69 16.38 2.95
CA PRO A 68 2.45 15.15 2.76
C PRO A 68 3.95 15.43 2.72
N LEU A 69 4.75 14.58 3.37
CA LEU A 69 6.21 14.65 3.34
C LEU A 69 6.83 13.94 2.13
N GLY A 70 6.20 12.87 1.65
CA GLY A 70 6.65 12.12 0.47
C GLY A 70 5.99 12.61 -0.83
N ILE A 71 6.55 12.19 -1.96
CA ILE A 71 5.90 12.35 -3.27
C ILE A 71 4.46 11.81 -3.23
N LEU A 72 3.54 12.58 -3.81
CA LEU A 72 2.14 12.19 -3.95
C LEU A 72 1.68 12.50 -5.38
N VAL A 73 1.24 11.47 -6.10
CA VAL A 73 0.55 11.61 -7.39
C VAL A 73 -0.88 11.11 -7.24
N LYS A 74 -1.84 11.94 -7.64
CA LYS A 74 -3.27 11.62 -7.64
C LYS A 74 -3.82 11.86 -9.03
N GLU A 75 -4.42 10.82 -9.62
CA GLU A 75 -5.07 10.88 -10.93
C GLU A 75 -4.13 11.40 -12.03
N GLY A 76 -2.85 11.05 -11.94
CA GLY A 76 -1.80 11.48 -12.88
C GLY A 76 -1.18 12.85 -12.59
N ARG A 77 -1.70 13.60 -11.63
CA ARG A 77 -1.16 14.91 -11.25
C ARG A 77 -0.22 14.81 -10.06
N LEU A 78 0.97 15.38 -10.18
CA LEU A 78 1.87 15.58 -9.05
C LEU A 78 1.23 16.58 -8.07
N VAL A 79 0.85 16.10 -6.88
CA VAL A 79 0.27 16.90 -5.80
C VAL A 79 1.35 17.40 -4.85
N ASN A 80 2.39 16.59 -4.64
CA ASN A 80 3.53 16.95 -3.80
C ASN A 80 4.81 16.31 -4.34
N GLY A 81 5.89 17.08 -4.45
CA GLY A 81 7.21 16.61 -4.91
C GLY A 81 8.05 15.93 -3.82
N GLY A 82 7.55 15.88 -2.58
CA GLY A 82 8.29 15.35 -1.44
C GLY A 82 9.32 16.34 -0.88
N LEU A 83 10.04 15.89 0.15
CA LEU A 83 11.09 16.69 0.79
C LEU A 83 12.29 16.88 -0.14
N LYS A 84 12.68 18.15 -0.36
CA LYS A 84 13.90 18.50 -1.10
C LYS A 84 15.13 17.95 -0.36
N GLN A 85 16.17 17.61 -1.14
CA GLN A 85 17.48 17.15 -0.64
C GLN A 85 17.41 15.88 0.24
N LYS A 86 16.37 15.07 0.10
CA LYS A 86 16.31 13.73 0.68
C LYS A 86 16.74 12.68 -0.34
N PRO A 87 17.34 11.56 0.10
CA PRO A 87 17.60 10.43 -0.79
C PRO A 87 16.29 9.94 -1.41
N PRO A 88 16.35 9.26 -2.58
CA PRO A 88 15.18 8.56 -3.12
C PRO A 88 14.54 7.67 -2.07
N ARG A 89 13.21 7.67 -2.01
CA ARG A 89 12.46 6.86 -1.04
C ARG A 89 11.56 5.88 -1.73
N THR A 90 11.29 4.79 -1.02
CA THR A 90 10.43 3.74 -1.51
C THR A 90 9.01 4.27 -1.73
N SER A 91 8.46 4.00 -2.91
CA SER A 91 7.15 4.44 -3.34
C SER A 91 6.34 3.26 -3.85
N PHE A 92 5.05 3.28 -3.55
CA PHE A 92 4.06 2.46 -4.23
C PHE A 92 3.60 3.22 -5.47
N VAL A 93 3.76 2.61 -6.64
CA VAL A 93 3.53 3.23 -7.94
C VAL A 93 2.53 2.42 -8.72
N VAL A 94 1.49 3.10 -9.22
CA VAL A 94 0.55 2.58 -10.20
C VAL A 94 0.73 3.39 -11.47
N GLN A 95 1.21 2.74 -12.52
CA GLN A 95 1.51 3.37 -13.81
C GLN A 95 0.79 2.64 -14.95
N GLN A 96 0.64 3.32 -16.08
CA GLN A 96 0.17 2.71 -17.32
C GLN A 96 1.35 2.46 -18.26
N VAL A 97 1.52 1.22 -18.70
CA VAL A 97 2.57 0.80 -19.64
C VAL A 97 1.91 0.01 -20.75
N ASN A 98 2.04 0.47 -21.99
CA ASN A 98 1.46 -0.19 -23.18
C ASN A 98 -0.04 -0.51 -23.00
N GLY A 99 -0.81 0.47 -22.50
CA GLY A 99 -2.25 0.32 -22.27
C GLY A 99 -2.64 -0.57 -21.08
N ARG A 100 -1.67 -1.06 -20.30
CA ARG A 100 -1.92 -1.94 -19.14
C ARG A 100 -1.44 -1.30 -17.83
N GLN A 101 -2.20 -1.56 -16.76
CA GLN A 101 -1.78 -1.19 -15.42
C GLN A 101 -0.55 -2.00 -15.01
N ARG A 102 0.41 -1.32 -14.38
CA ARG A 102 1.54 -1.93 -13.70
C ARG A 102 1.64 -1.34 -12.30
N VAL A 103 1.59 -2.21 -11.30
CA VAL A 103 1.80 -1.88 -9.90
C VAL A 103 3.22 -2.26 -9.50
N ARG A 104 3.95 -1.35 -8.83
CA ARG A 104 5.35 -1.54 -8.49
C ARG A 104 5.68 -0.92 -7.12
N ILE A 105 6.69 -1.46 -6.44
CA ILE A 105 7.29 -0.89 -5.22
C ILE A 105 8.77 -0.63 -5.51
N LEU A 106 9.15 0.64 -5.65
CA LEU A 106 10.50 1.05 -6.08
C LEU A 106 10.90 2.41 -5.50
N GLU A 107 12.18 2.71 -5.53
CA GLU A 107 12.69 4.03 -5.15
C GLU A 107 12.37 5.05 -6.25
N VAL A 108 11.83 6.20 -5.84
CA VAL A 108 11.46 7.30 -6.74
C VAL A 108 11.98 8.61 -6.16
N TYR A 109 12.40 9.51 -7.04
CA TYR A 109 12.71 10.90 -6.70
C TYR A 109 12.05 11.86 -7.70
N GLU A 110 11.88 13.10 -7.29
CA GLU A 110 11.29 14.17 -8.09
C GLU A 110 12.36 15.21 -8.43
N LYS A 111 12.38 15.68 -9.68
CA LYS A 111 13.23 16.78 -10.14
C LYS A 111 12.50 17.59 -11.21
N GLY A 112 12.26 18.88 -10.92
CA GLY A 112 11.68 19.82 -11.89
C GLY A 112 10.25 19.48 -12.31
N GLY A 113 9.43 18.99 -11.39
CA GLY A 113 8.06 18.54 -11.63
C GLY A 113 7.94 17.16 -12.27
N ARG A 114 9.06 16.43 -12.45
CA ARG A 114 9.12 15.13 -13.14
C ARG A 114 9.63 14.05 -12.20
N LEU A 115 9.16 12.82 -12.40
CA LEU A 115 9.50 11.67 -11.58
C LEU A 115 10.57 10.82 -12.24
N TYR A 116 11.45 10.26 -11.42
CA TYR A 116 12.59 9.46 -11.86
C TYR A 116 12.83 8.28 -10.93
N THR A 117 13.49 7.28 -11.50
CA THR A 117 14.06 6.11 -10.84
C THR A 117 15.55 6.06 -11.15
N SER A 118 16.30 5.16 -10.52
CA SER A 118 17.69 4.91 -10.89
C SER A 118 17.85 4.49 -12.36
N SER A 119 16.83 3.89 -12.97
CA SER A 119 16.80 3.51 -14.38
C SER A 119 16.32 4.61 -15.34
N GLY A 120 16.08 5.83 -14.84
CA GLY A 120 15.64 6.96 -15.67
C GLY A 120 14.21 7.43 -15.40
N PRO A 121 13.62 8.21 -16.34
CA PRO A 121 12.32 8.85 -16.16
C PRO A 121 11.18 7.87 -15.87
N LEU A 122 10.32 8.23 -14.91
CA LEU A 122 9.11 7.50 -14.58
C LEU A 122 7.89 8.26 -15.14
N THR A 123 7.27 7.70 -16.18
CA THR A 123 6.17 8.34 -16.92
C THR A 123 4.85 7.59 -16.71
N ASN A 124 3.74 8.21 -17.13
CA ASN A 124 2.40 7.61 -17.09
C ASN A 124 1.96 7.09 -15.71
N VAL A 125 2.48 7.71 -14.64
CA VAL A 125 2.10 7.43 -13.26
C VAL A 125 0.68 7.94 -13.04
N ARG A 126 -0.23 7.10 -12.55
CA ARG A 126 -1.62 7.46 -12.21
C ARG A 126 -1.79 7.72 -10.72
N THR A 127 -1.19 6.86 -9.91
CA THR A 127 -1.20 6.95 -8.45
C THR A 127 0.21 6.67 -7.94
N LEU A 128 0.70 7.53 -7.06
CA LEU A 128 1.95 7.30 -6.35
C LEU A 128 1.80 7.79 -4.93
N VAL A 129 2.13 6.92 -3.98
CA VAL A 129 2.30 7.28 -2.58
C VAL A 129 3.72 6.91 -2.17
N GLN A 130 4.51 7.92 -1.84
CA GLN A 130 5.85 7.73 -1.31
C GLN A 130 5.80 7.75 0.21
N ALA A 131 6.18 6.63 0.79
CA ALA A 131 6.32 6.45 2.22
C ALA A 131 7.63 5.70 2.45
N GLY A 132 7.62 4.68 3.29
CA GLY A 132 8.78 3.87 3.59
C GLY A 132 8.99 3.70 5.09
N PRO A 133 10.11 3.06 5.48
CA PRO A 133 11.18 2.60 4.58
C PRO A 133 10.82 1.36 3.74
N ARG A 134 11.68 1.00 2.78
CA ARG A 134 11.75 -0.36 2.21
C ARG A 134 11.79 -1.38 3.34
N LEU A 135 11.04 -2.47 3.21
CA LEU A 135 11.04 -3.61 4.12
C LEU A 135 11.66 -4.84 3.49
N VAL A 136 11.30 -5.12 2.23
CA VAL A 136 11.72 -6.31 1.49
C VAL A 136 12.21 -5.90 0.11
N THR A 137 13.30 -6.52 -0.33
CA THR A 137 13.84 -6.43 -1.70
C THR A 137 14.23 -7.83 -2.13
N ASN A 138 13.78 -8.22 -3.32
CA ASN A 138 14.07 -9.52 -3.91
C ASN A 138 13.76 -10.72 -2.99
N GLY A 139 12.63 -10.68 -2.29
CA GLY A 139 12.20 -11.75 -1.39
C GLY A 139 12.96 -11.81 -0.06
N ARG A 140 13.85 -10.86 0.22
CA ARG A 140 14.69 -10.82 1.42
C ARG A 140 14.44 -9.56 2.23
N VAL A 141 14.53 -9.68 3.55
CA VAL A 141 14.46 -8.54 4.47
C VAL A 141 15.56 -7.53 4.11
N ALA A 142 15.17 -6.28 3.87
CA ALA A 142 16.03 -5.21 3.40
C ALA A 142 15.56 -3.85 3.95
N VAL A 143 15.48 -3.74 5.28
CA VAL A 143 14.94 -2.56 5.96
C VAL A 143 15.83 -1.33 5.72
N ALA A 144 15.37 -0.39 4.87
CA ALA A 144 16.18 0.72 4.36
C ALA A 144 16.01 2.03 5.12
N ARG A 145 15.67 2.00 6.42
CA ARG A 145 15.35 3.20 7.22
C ARG A 145 16.41 4.30 7.11
N SER A 146 17.66 3.98 7.42
CA SER A 146 18.75 4.96 7.43
C SER A 146 19.08 5.45 6.02
N ARG A 147 19.12 4.54 5.04
CA ARG A 147 19.39 4.86 3.62
C ARG A 147 18.36 5.82 3.04
N GLU A 148 17.09 5.64 3.39
CA GLU A 148 15.98 6.51 2.96
C GLU A 148 15.82 7.77 3.84
N GLY A 149 16.71 7.96 4.83
CA GLY A 149 16.74 9.14 5.69
C GLY A 149 15.53 9.26 6.62
N PHE A 150 14.96 8.14 7.07
CA PHE A 150 13.91 8.11 8.09
C PHE A 150 14.51 8.23 9.49
N ARG A 151 13.86 9.02 10.35
CA ARG A 151 14.23 9.21 11.75
C ARG A 151 14.05 7.91 12.56
N ASN A 152 14.66 7.85 13.74
CA ASN A 152 14.67 6.64 14.58
C ASN A 152 13.28 6.29 15.15
N ASP A 153 12.39 7.27 15.29
CA ASP A 153 11.01 7.10 15.76
C ASP A 153 10.18 6.18 14.84
N VAL A 154 10.45 6.21 13.53
CA VAL A 154 9.82 5.28 12.56
C VAL A 154 10.20 3.82 12.82
N ALA A 155 11.34 3.56 13.47
CA ALA A 155 11.81 2.19 13.78
C ALA A 155 11.27 1.63 15.10
N ARG A 156 10.50 2.40 15.88
CA ARG A 156 10.00 1.95 17.18
C ARG A 156 9.14 0.71 17.03
N ARG A 157 9.15 -0.14 18.07
CA ARG A 157 8.15 -1.19 18.21
C ARG A 157 6.78 -0.52 18.39
N THR A 158 5.89 -0.72 17.43
CA THR A 158 4.57 -0.08 17.40
C THR A 158 3.66 -0.76 16.39
N ARG A 159 2.52 -0.14 16.07
CA ARG A 159 1.66 -0.53 14.95
C ARG A 159 2.30 -0.11 13.62
N HIS A 160 2.41 -1.05 12.69
CA HIS A 160 2.88 -0.81 11.34
C HIS A 160 1.82 -1.24 10.33
N VAL A 161 1.75 -0.49 9.23
CA VAL A 161 0.97 -0.82 8.04
C VAL A 161 1.89 -0.78 6.84
N GLY A 162 1.70 -1.68 5.88
CA GLY A 162 2.62 -1.82 4.76
C GLY A 162 1.96 -2.40 3.53
N LEU A 163 2.65 -2.22 2.40
CA LEU A 163 2.29 -2.80 1.12
C LEU A 163 3.41 -3.74 0.66
N GLY A 164 3.04 -4.86 0.06
CA GLY A 164 3.97 -5.80 -0.56
C GLY A 164 3.46 -6.25 -1.92
N LEU A 165 4.37 -6.66 -2.80
CA LEU A 165 4.05 -7.30 -4.07
C LEU A 165 4.74 -8.65 -4.10
N THR A 166 3.99 -9.71 -4.38
CA THR A 166 4.55 -11.03 -4.65
C THR A 166 5.09 -11.13 -6.08
N ARG A 167 5.89 -12.17 -6.37
CA ARG A 167 6.46 -12.39 -7.70
C ARG A 167 5.38 -12.58 -8.79
N ASP A 168 4.26 -13.20 -8.43
CA ASP A 168 3.08 -13.41 -9.28
C ASP A 168 2.13 -12.20 -9.32
N GLY A 169 2.55 -11.03 -8.81
CA GLY A 169 1.81 -9.78 -8.98
C GLY A 169 0.64 -9.60 -8.00
N LYS A 170 0.59 -10.34 -6.89
CA LYS A 170 -0.40 -10.11 -5.84
C LYS A 170 0.04 -8.96 -4.94
N LEU A 171 -0.87 -8.05 -4.68
CA LEU A 171 -0.75 -7.03 -3.64
C LEU A 171 -1.03 -7.65 -2.28
N LEU A 172 -0.10 -7.45 -1.35
CA LEU A 172 -0.24 -7.68 0.07
C LEU A 172 -0.47 -6.33 0.76
N ILE A 173 -1.52 -6.24 1.58
CA ILE A 173 -1.74 -5.13 2.50
C ILE A 173 -1.72 -5.72 3.89
N VAL A 174 -0.76 -5.31 4.71
CA VAL A 174 -0.54 -5.90 6.03
C VAL A 174 -0.61 -4.80 7.08
N ALA A 175 -1.31 -5.06 8.17
CA ALA A 175 -1.32 -4.21 9.36
C ALA A 175 -0.98 -5.08 10.57
N GLN A 176 0.03 -4.74 11.35
CA GLN A 176 0.48 -5.55 12.50
C GLN A 176 0.84 -4.67 13.69
N SER A 177 0.41 -5.08 14.88
CA SER A 177 0.66 -4.37 16.14
C SER A 177 1.89 -4.91 16.85
N ASP A 178 2.53 -4.04 17.63
CA ASP A 178 3.62 -4.38 18.55
C ASP A 178 4.83 -5.06 17.89
N VAL A 179 5.22 -4.57 16.72
CA VAL A 179 6.37 -5.09 15.96
C VAL A 179 7.38 -4.00 15.64
N THR A 180 8.64 -4.40 15.52
CA THR A 180 9.70 -3.63 14.87
C THR A 180 9.57 -3.72 13.35
N LEU A 181 10.20 -2.81 12.62
CA LEU A 181 10.25 -2.87 11.15
C LEU A 181 10.85 -4.19 10.62
N THR A 182 11.84 -4.75 11.32
CA THR A 182 12.47 -6.01 10.93
C THR A 182 11.52 -7.20 11.11
N GLU A 183 10.80 -7.26 12.23
CA GLU A 183 9.76 -8.28 12.45
C GLU A 183 8.64 -8.15 11.40
N PHE A 184 8.22 -6.91 11.11
CA PHE A 184 7.21 -6.63 10.10
C PHE A 184 7.68 -7.03 8.68
N ALA A 185 8.93 -6.77 8.33
CA ALA A 185 9.52 -7.23 7.08
C ALA A 185 9.55 -8.75 6.97
N ARG A 186 9.83 -9.47 8.07
CA ARG A 186 9.77 -10.94 8.10
C ARG A 186 8.35 -11.45 7.84
N THR A 187 7.31 -10.75 8.32
CA THR A 187 5.92 -11.06 7.97
C THR A 187 5.68 -11.00 6.46
N PHE A 188 6.15 -9.94 5.78
CA PHE A 188 6.04 -9.84 4.31
C PHE A 188 6.78 -10.96 3.58
N VAL A 189 8.00 -11.31 4.01
CA VAL A 189 8.75 -12.43 3.41
C VAL A 189 7.98 -13.74 3.58
N ARG A 190 7.42 -14.02 4.77
CA ARG A 190 6.59 -15.22 5.02
C ARG A 190 5.34 -15.27 4.15
N LEU A 191 4.77 -14.11 3.80
CA LEU A 191 3.62 -13.98 2.90
C LEU A 191 4.00 -14.03 1.40
N GLY A 192 5.29 -14.21 1.08
CA GLY A 192 5.78 -14.34 -0.29
C GLY A 192 6.04 -13.01 -1.01
N ALA A 193 6.22 -11.91 -0.28
CA ALA A 193 6.55 -10.62 -0.88
C ALA A 193 7.91 -10.67 -1.59
N GLN A 194 7.94 -10.28 -2.86
CA GLN A 194 9.14 -9.98 -3.62
C GLN A 194 9.71 -8.61 -3.23
N ASP A 195 8.84 -7.62 -3.11
CA ASP A 195 9.16 -6.26 -2.65
C ASP A 195 8.11 -5.81 -1.65
N ALA A 196 8.51 -5.07 -0.61
CA ALA A 196 7.57 -4.52 0.36
C ALA A 196 8.07 -3.21 0.97
N MET A 197 7.13 -2.39 1.43
CA MET A 197 7.38 -1.09 2.03
C MET A 197 6.48 -0.83 3.22
N ASN A 198 7.00 -0.07 4.18
CA ASN A 198 6.21 0.46 5.28
C ASN A 198 5.48 1.75 4.85
N LEU A 199 4.35 2.04 5.52
CA LEU A 199 3.61 3.29 5.40
C LEU A 199 3.70 4.07 6.73
N ASP A 200 2.96 5.17 6.87
CA ASP A 200 2.91 5.90 8.15
C ASP A 200 2.36 5.02 9.29
N GLY A 201 3.11 4.92 10.39
CA GLY A 201 2.89 3.94 11.45
C GLY A 201 2.23 4.54 12.70
N GLY A 202 2.38 3.84 13.83
CA GLY A 202 2.05 4.37 15.16
C GLY A 202 0.56 4.65 15.37
N SER A 203 0.24 5.88 15.78
CA SER A 203 -1.16 6.33 15.94
C SER A 203 -1.87 6.58 14.60
N SER A 204 -1.11 6.81 13.52
CA SER A 204 -1.65 7.01 12.18
C SER A 204 -2.02 5.71 11.48
N ALA A 205 -1.41 4.59 11.90
CA ALA A 205 -1.62 3.27 11.30
C ALA A 205 -3.11 2.92 11.24
N THR A 206 -3.64 2.84 10.03
CA THR A 206 -5.06 2.64 9.76
C THR A 206 -5.24 1.68 8.59
N LEU A 207 -6.05 0.64 8.82
CA LEU A 207 -6.54 -0.26 7.78
C LEU A 207 -8.04 -0.47 7.97
N ALA A 208 -8.81 -0.29 6.91
CA ALA A 208 -10.22 -0.62 6.86
C ALA A 208 -10.54 -1.44 5.61
N VAL A 209 -11.43 -2.42 5.79
CA VAL A 209 -11.87 -3.33 4.73
C VAL A 209 -13.39 -3.45 4.81
N ASN A 210 -14.08 -3.20 3.69
CA ASN A 210 -15.53 -3.20 3.55
C ASN A 210 -16.23 -2.38 4.64
N GLY A 211 -15.77 -1.13 4.83
CA GLY A 211 -16.29 -0.19 5.84
C GLY A 211 -15.95 -0.54 7.30
N LYS A 212 -15.30 -1.69 7.57
CA LYS A 212 -14.90 -2.12 8.92
C LYS A 212 -13.44 -1.76 9.17
N VAL A 213 -13.19 -1.00 10.24
CA VAL A 213 -11.84 -0.69 10.71
C VAL A 213 -11.23 -1.97 11.28
N ARG A 214 -10.04 -2.34 10.78
CA ARG A 214 -9.24 -3.46 11.27
C ARG A 214 -8.13 -2.99 12.20
N MET A 215 -7.54 -1.83 11.90
CA MET A 215 -6.53 -1.17 12.74
C MET A 215 -6.73 0.34 12.73
N GLY A 216 -6.41 0.98 13.87
CA GLY A 216 -6.42 2.44 14.02
C GLY A 216 -7.76 3.00 14.47
N SER A 217 -7.86 4.33 14.55
CA SER A 217 -9.09 5.04 14.89
C SER A 217 -10.09 5.10 13.73
N GLY A 218 -9.70 4.62 12.55
CA GLY A 218 -10.48 4.75 11.33
C GLY A 218 -10.51 6.18 10.77
N ARG A 219 -9.68 7.09 11.26
CA ARG A 219 -9.50 8.43 10.68
C ARG A 219 -8.26 8.43 9.81
N ILE A 220 -8.34 9.03 8.63
CA ILE A 220 -7.19 9.25 7.75
C ILE A 220 -7.13 10.70 7.29
N LEU A 221 -5.93 11.25 7.19
CA LEU A 221 -5.65 12.47 6.40
C LEU A 221 -5.36 12.10 4.95
N ALA A 222 -4.69 10.99 4.73
CA ALA A 222 -4.41 10.51 3.39
C ALA A 222 -4.11 9.02 3.39
N GLY A 223 -4.21 8.45 2.21
CA GLY A 223 -4.09 7.03 2.06
C GLY A 223 -4.24 6.57 0.62
N LEU A 224 -4.43 5.27 0.51
CA LEU A 224 -4.77 4.60 -0.71
C LEU A 224 -6.19 4.05 -0.55
N ALA A 225 -7.10 4.53 -1.39
CA ALA A 225 -8.39 3.91 -1.62
C ALA A 225 -8.24 2.86 -2.72
N ILE A 226 -8.68 1.65 -2.45
CA ILE A 226 -8.52 0.50 -3.33
C ILE A 226 -9.88 -0.16 -3.53
N ASN A 227 -10.24 -0.37 -4.79
CA ASN A 227 -11.49 -1.00 -5.18
C ASN A 227 -11.23 -2.23 -6.03
N SER A 228 -12.01 -3.26 -5.78
CA SER A 228 -12.16 -4.40 -6.67
C SER A 228 -12.74 -3.92 -8.01
N PRO A 229 -12.46 -4.61 -9.11
CA PRO A 229 -13.16 -4.34 -10.36
C PRO A 229 -14.66 -4.57 -10.13
N LYS A 230 -15.48 -3.69 -10.73
CA LYS A 230 -16.94 -3.87 -10.79
C LYS A 230 -17.27 -5.02 -11.74
#